data_AF-A0A238ZDZ9-F1
#
_entry.id   AF-A0A238ZDZ9-F1
#
_cell.length_a   1.000
_cell.length_b   1.000
_cell.length_c   1.000
_cell.angle_alpha   90.00
_cell.angle_beta   90.00
_cell.angle_gamma   90.00
#
_symmetry.space_group_name_H-M   'P 1'
#
loop_
_entity.id
_entity.type
_entity.pdbx_description
1 polymer ?
#
loop_
_entity_poly.entity_id
_entity_poly.type
_entity_poly.pdbx_seq_one_letter_code
_entity_poly.pdbx_strand_id
1 'polypeptide(L)'
;MSANESHLPDGYADHLRSLAETLTSLRETLESDHTLTTDQRMFARRLLYLTNQPIKEAERILPDPDCDSGSTDDNILDSADDYANVLTHVEEQLCWLIRSLQAALTDANYDEAPAEKFTTALEYATALRDIIPAVPTESPVLATQPDINIGEIDPHVGGRGDSDGRWLEYQLDRALNRWGYGAARRQHIFSLEVDVVARRRTKQQEPSDWIVAQCKDWTTDPITPRTLFRLCTVAFACRAMPILCHTTELTPRAEKLARELEVRVLTLKDLERAELPAPRVAKPTTELNEWGPQYRARKDRGSFPLMFRGEPGKRFSYVPGFAPVGNGADYEPIESDQDDDDTHPAAGH
;
A
#
# COMPACT_ATOMS: atom_id res chain seq x y z
N MET A 1 20.48 38.12 -20.59
CA MET A 1 19.40 37.74 -19.65
C MET A 1 20.01 36.68 -18.75
N SER A 2 20.41 37.07 -17.54
CA SER A 2 21.12 36.20 -16.60
C SER A 2 20.19 35.09 -16.14
N ALA A 3 20.74 33.89 -16.01
CA ALA A 3 20.06 32.76 -15.40
C ALA A 3 19.59 33.15 -13.99
N ASN A 4 18.38 32.73 -13.62
CA ASN A 4 17.97 32.68 -12.22
C ASN A 4 18.95 31.76 -11.48
N GLU A 5 19.99 32.34 -10.88
CA GLU A 5 20.78 31.66 -9.85
C GLU A 5 19.83 31.45 -8.66
N SER A 6 19.21 30.27 -8.60
CA SER A 6 18.59 29.78 -7.38
C SER A 6 19.72 29.63 -6.36
N HIS A 7 19.94 30.66 -5.54
CA HIS A 7 20.93 30.62 -4.46
C HIS A 7 20.47 29.56 -3.45
N LEU A 8 21.03 28.35 -3.59
CA LEU A 8 20.91 27.33 -2.56
C LEU A 8 21.51 27.87 -1.25
N PRO A 9 20.96 27.51 -0.08
CA PRO A 9 21.50 27.94 1.20
C PRO A 9 22.98 27.60 1.36
N ASP A 10 23.74 28.46 2.03
CA ASP A 10 25.13 28.19 2.37
C ASP A 10 25.23 26.87 3.16
N GLY A 11 26.16 26.00 2.76
CA GLY A 11 26.34 24.67 3.37
C GLY A 11 25.37 23.58 2.88
N TYR A 12 24.40 23.91 2.00
CA TYR A 12 23.42 22.93 1.48
C TYR A 12 24.08 21.69 0.86
N ALA A 13 25.10 21.89 0.03
CA ALA A 13 25.82 20.80 -0.64
C ALA A 13 26.57 19.89 0.36
N ASP A 14 27.18 20.48 1.38
CA ASP A 14 27.97 19.75 2.38
C ASP A 14 27.06 18.92 3.29
N HIS A 15 25.96 19.52 3.77
CA HIS A 15 24.92 18.82 4.54
C HIS A 15 24.30 17.67 3.74
N LEU A 16 24.02 17.87 2.46
CA LEU A 16 23.40 16.83 1.62
C LEU A 16 24.36 15.65 1.37
N ARG A 17 25.64 15.91 1.06
CA ARG A 17 26.65 14.86 0.86
C ARG A 17 26.92 14.09 2.15
N SER A 18 27.09 14.80 3.28
CA SER A 18 27.28 14.19 4.60
C SER A 18 26.11 13.27 4.97
N LEU A 19 24.88 13.70 4.67
CA LEU A 19 23.69 12.88 4.87
C LEU A 19 23.69 11.64 3.96
N ALA A 20 24.05 11.77 2.69
CA ALA A 20 24.12 10.64 1.75
C ALA A 20 25.18 9.60 2.14
N GLU A 21 26.35 10.05 2.59
CA GLU A 21 27.41 9.21 3.15
C GLU A 21 26.92 8.48 4.40
N THR A 22 26.28 9.19 5.34
CA THR A 22 25.73 8.62 6.57
C THR A 22 24.70 7.53 6.27
N LEU A 23 23.77 7.77 5.34
CA LEU A 23 22.76 6.77 4.95
C LEU A 23 23.37 5.57 4.23
N THR A 24 24.48 5.77 3.52
CA THR A 24 25.22 4.69 2.86
C THR A 24 25.92 3.81 3.90
N SER A 25 26.59 4.41 4.88
CA SER A 25 27.21 3.71 6.01
C SER A 25 26.16 2.94 6.82
N LEU A 26 25.04 3.59 7.19
CA LEU A 26 23.92 2.96 7.90
C LEU A 26 23.36 1.74 7.16
N ARG A 27 23.28 1.80 5.82
CA ARG A 27 22.86 0.67 5.01
C ARG A 27 23.82 -0.51 5.15
N GLU A 28 25.13 -0.26 5.07
CA GLU A 28 26.17 -1.30 5.17
C GLU A 28 26.20 -1.94 6.57
N THR A 29 25.98 -1.15 7.62
CA THR A 29 25.81 -1.65 8.98
C THR A 29 24.56 -2.54 9.09
N LEU A 30 23.41 -2.10 8.59
CA LEU A 30 22.18 -2.93 8.55
C LEU A 30 22.36 -4.18 7.68
N GLU A 31 23.25 -4.16 6.70
CA GLU A 31 23.53 -5.32 5.86
C GLU A 31 24.30 -6.41 6.58
N SER A 32 25.26 -6.00 7.41
CA SER A 32 26.15 -6.88 8.18
C SER A 32 25.61 -7.26 9.56
N ASP A 33 24.64 -6.51 10.10
CA ASP A 33 24.06 -6.74 11.41
C ASP A 33 23.13 -7.97 11.45
N HIS A 34 23.59 -9.01 12.15
CA HIS A 34 22.88 -10.26 12.36
C HIS A 34 22.03 -10.33 13.64
N THR A 35 22.03 -9.27 14.46
CA THR A 35 21.22 -9.18 15.67
C THR A 35 19.75 -8.90 15.36
N LEU A 36 19.46 -8.17 14.28
CA LEU A 36 18.12 -7.93 13.78
C LEU A 36 17.52 -9.18 13.13
N THR A 37 16.22 -9.39 13.35
CA THR A 37 15.46 -10.42 12.63
C THR A 37 15.45 -10.13 11.12
N THR A 38 15.19 -11.16 10.31
CA THR A 38 15.06 -11.03 8.85
C THR A 38 14.04 -9.95 8.46
N ASP A 39 12.93 -9.87 9.19
CA ASP A 39 11.86 -8.91 8.95
C ASP A 39 12.28 -7.48 9.30
N GLN A 40 12.88 -7.29 10.48
CA GLN A 40 13.42 -5.97 10.87
C GLN A 40 14.45 -5.47 9.87
N ARG A 41 15.40 -6.32 9.45
CA ARG A 41 16.41 -5.96 8.45
C ARG A 41 15.78 -5.58 7.12
N MET A 42 14.75 -6.29 6.67
CA MET A 42 14.04 -5.99 5.44
C MET A 42 13.31 -4.64 5.51
N PHE A 43 12.64 -4.33 6.64
CA PHE A 43 11.86 -3.09 6.78
C PHE A 43 12.79 -1.89 6.91
N ALA A 44 13.85 -2.03 7.72
CA ALA A 44 14.87 -1.02 7.88
C ALA A 44 15.52 -0.65 6.53
N ARG A 45 15.94 -1.65 5.74
CA ARG A 45 16.50 -1.41 4.40
C ARG A 45 15.53 -0.69 3.46
N ARG A 46 14.24 -1.01 3.55
CA ARG A 46 13.22 -0.38 2.69
C ARG A 46 12.93 1.05 3.09
N LEU A 47 12.75 1.32 4.38
CA LEU A 47 12.58 2.69 4.90
C LEU A 47 13.81 3.52 4.55
N LEU A 48 15.02 2.98 4.74
CA LEU A 48 16.26 3.64 4.37
C LEU A 48 16.35 3.94 2.87
N TYR A 49 15.89 3.02 2.01
CA TYR A 49 15.81 3.27 0.57
C TYR A 49 14.88 4.43 0.24
N LEU A 50 13.70 4.51 0.90
CA LEU A 50 12.72 5.57 0.69
C LEU A 50 13.24 6.93 1.20
N THR A 51 13.89 6.96 2.37
CA THR A 51 14.59 8.15 2.89
C THR A 51 15.65 8.65 1.90
N ASN A 52 16.39 7.73 1.26
CA ASN A 52 17.52 8.08 0.38
C ASN A 52 17.10 8.53 -1.04
N GLN A 53 15.86 8.28 -1.47
CA GLN A 53 15.40 8.69 -2.81
C GLN A 53 15.52 10.21 -3.06
N PRO A 54 14.91 11.09 -2.24
CA PRO A 54 14.98 12.53 -2.48
C PRO A 54 16.38 13.10 -2.30
N ILE A 55 17.20 12.50 -1.44
CA ILE A 55 18.59 12.91 -1.20
C ILE A 55 19.42 12.70 -2.46
N LYS A 56 19.34 11.51 -3.06
CA LYS A 56 20.01 11.20 -4.33
C LYS A 56 19.50 12.01 -5.51
N GLU A 57 18.21 12.33 -5.53
CA GLU A 57 17.65 13.23 -6.54
C GLU A 57 18.29 14.62 -6.44
N ALA A 58 18.38 15.16 -5.22
CA ALA A 58 18.99 16.46 -4.96
C ALA A 58 20.51 16.47 -5.23
N GLU A 59 21.25 15.41 -4.89
CA GLU A 59 22.69 15.32 -5.15
C GLU A 59 23.02 15.39 -6.64
N ARG A 60 22.20 14.78 -7.50
CA ARG A 60 22.40 14.81 -8.97
C ARG A 60 22.30 16.20 -9.59
N ILE A 61 21.70 17.15 -8.87
CA ILE A 61 21.50 18.52 -9.32
C ILE A 61 22.69 19.40 -8.88
N LEU A 62 23.46 18.96 -7.89
CA LEU A 62 24.65 19.68 -7.44
C LEU A 62 25.78 19.57 -8.47
N PRO A 63 26.57 20.64 -8.65
CA PRO A 63 27.80 20.57 -9.45
C PRO A 63 28.77 19.55 -8.83
N ASP A 64 29.48 18.82 -9.69
CA ASP A 64 30.56 17.93 -9.27
C ASP A 64 31.56 18.72 -8.42
N PRO A 65 32.04 18.15 -7.30
CA PRO A 65 32.97 18.85 -6.44
C PRO A 65 34.25 19.20 -7.21
N ASP A 66 34.71 20.44 -7.08
CA ASP A 66 36.10 20.77 -7.41
C ASP A 66 36.98 19.91 -6.50
N CYS A 67 37.65 18.91 -7.09
CA CYS A 67 38.53 17.99 -6.39
C CYS A 67 39.74 18.75 -5.82
N ASP A 68 39.63 19.33 -4.64
CA ASP A 68 40.79 19.78 -3.88
C ASP A 68 40.60 19.57 -2.36
N SER A 69 41.32 18.54 -1.88
CA SER A 69 41.68 18.22 -0.48
C SER A 69 40.51 17.95 0.50
N GLY A 70 40.54 16.96 1.38
CA GLY A 70 41.56 16.03 1.84
C GLY A 70 41.01 15.38 3.11
N SER A 71 41.25 14.08 3.28
CA SER A 71 40.87 13.23 4.42
C SER A 71 39.42 13.28 4.88
N THR A 72 38.67 12.22 4.58
CA THR A 72 37.54 11.79 5.40
C THR A 72 38.01 10.56 6.16
N ASP A 73 38.00 10.63 7.49
CA ASP A 73 38.14 9.46 8.35
C ASP A 73 37.12 8.41 7.89
N ASP A 74 37.59 7.20 7.58
CA ASP A 74 36.75 6.02 7.45
C ASP A 74 36.17 5.73 8.85
N ASN A 75 35.13 6.46 9.24
CA ASN A 75 34.27 6.11 10.36
C ASN A 75 33.43 4.90 9.94
N ILE A 76 34.08 3.75 9.89
CA ILE A 76 33.43 2.45 10.02
C ILE A 76 32.65 2.53 11.32
N LEU A 77 31.31 2.41 11.23
CA LEU A 77 30.43 2.33 12.39
C LEU A 77 30.79 1.06 13.18
N ASP A 78 31.72 1.21 14.11
CA ASP A 78 32.15 0.15 15.00
C ASP A 78 31.05 -0.07 16.05
N SER A 79 30.18 -1.03 15.76
CA SER A 79 29.14 -1.63 16.61
C SER A 79 27.69 -1.21 16.33
N ALA A 80 26.80 -2.21 16.45
CA ALA A 80 25.35 -2.08 16.39
C ALA A 80 24.75 -1.21 17.51
N ASP A 81 25.56 -0.71 18.46
CA ASP A 81 25.11 0.16 19.55
C ASP A 81 24.94 1.65 19.12
N ASP A 82 25.27 2.00 17.86
CA ASP A 82 25.29 3.40 17.39
C ASP A 82 24.05 3.83 16.56
N TYR A 83 23.07 2.94 16.34
CA TYR A 83 21.89 3.27 15.52
C TYR A 83 21.15 4.51 16.01
N ALA A 84 21.05 4.70 17.33
CA ALA A 84 20.32 5.83 17.90
C ALA A 84 20.99 7.17 17.58
N ASN A 85 22.33 7.24 17.63
CA ASN A 85 23.07 8.46 17.33
C ASN A 85 23.05 8.74 15.83
N VAL A 86 23.25 7.71 15.00
CA VAL A 86 23.21 7.85 13.54
C VAL A 86 21.82 8.31 13.07
N LEU A 87 20.74 7.72 13.60
CA LEU A 87 19.37 8.15 13.26
C LEU A 87 19.08 9.57 13.75
N THR A 88 19.56 9.93 14.94
CA THR A 88 19.45 11.31 15.45
C THR A 88 20.17 12.29 14.53
N HIS A 89 21.38 11.94 14.07
CA HIS A 89 22.12 12.77 13.11
C HIS A 89 21.39 12.91 11.77
N VAL A 90 20.87 11.81 11.22
CA VAL A 90 20.05 11.82 9.99
C VAL A 90 18.84 12.76 10.13
N GLU A 91 18.12 12.67 11.25
CA GLU A 91 16.97 13.53 11.55
C GLU A 91 17.36 15.00 11.66
N GLU A 92 18.48 15.32 12.33
CA GLU A 92 19.01 16.68 12.44
C GLU A 92 19.34 17.28 11.07
N GLN A 93 20.04 16.52 10.21
CA GLN A 93 20.41 16.94 8.87
C GLN A 93 19.16 17.20 8.00
N LEU A 94 18.19 16.27 8.03
CA LEU A 94 16.94 16.44 7.29
C LEU A 94 16.12 17.64 7.78
N CYS A 95 16.01 17.83 9.09
CA CYS A 95 15.34 19.00 9.66
C CYS A 95 16.03 20.31 9.25
N TRP A 96 17.36 20.34 9.23
CA TRP A 96 18.12 21.49 8.76
C TRP A 96 17.84 21.79 7.29
N LEU A 97 17.85 20.76 6.42
CA LEU A 97 17.55 20.90 4.99
C LEU A 97 16.13 21.41 4.74
N ILE A 98 15.14 20.88 5.47
CA ILE A 98 13.74 21.33 5.39
C ILE A 98 13.64 22.82 5.70
N ARG A 99 14.22 23.25 6.83
CA ARG A 99 14.17 24.65 7.27
C ARG A 99 14.90 25.60 6.32
N SER A 100 16.10 25.22 5.88
CA SER A 100 16.90 26.06 4.99
C SER A 100 16.21 26.27 3.65
N LEU A 101 15.56 25.24 3.12
CA LEU A 101 14.76 25.32 1.90
C LEU A 101 13.46 26.11 2.09
N GLN A 102 12.75 25.91 3.20
CA GLN A 102 11.55 26.71 3.51
C GLN A 102 11.87 28.20 3.66
N ALA A 103 13.01 28.54 4.24
CA ALA A 103 13.46 29.93 4.37
C ALA A 103 13.90 30.53 3.02
N ALA A 104 14.50 29.73 2.13
CA ALA A 104 15.03 30.20 0.85
C ALA A 104 13.99 30.23 -0.29
N LEU A 105 12.97 29.37 -0.28
CA LEU A 105 12.06 29.14 -1.40
C LEU A 105 10.64 29.68 -1.15
N THR A 106 10.53 30.91 -0.66
CA THR A 106 9.23 31.55 -0.35
C THR A 106 8.34 31.84 -1.58
N ASP A 107 8.80 31.60 -2.81
CA ASP A 107 8.09 32.01 -4.04
C ASP A 107 8.25 31.07 -5.26
N ALA A 108 8.72 29.82 -5.06
CA ALA A 108 9.01 28.91 -6.18
C ALA A 108 7.86 27.93 -6.46
N ASN A 109 7.22 28.08 -7.63
CA ASN A 109 6.11 27.26 -8.11
C ASN A 109 6.63 25.91 -8.66
N TYR A 110 6.98 24.98 -7.77
CA TYR A 110 7.26 23.57 -8.09
C TYR A 110 6.00 22.71 -7.87
N ASP A 111 5.78 21.68 -8.70
CA ASP A 111 4.64 20.74 -8.56
C ASP A 111 4.62 20.01 -7.20
N GLU A 112 5.76 19.93 -6.52
CA GLU A 112 5.94 19.46 -5.14
C GLU A 112 7.17 20.19 -4.58
N ALA A 113 7.05 20.89 -3.45
CA ALA A 113 8.12 21.76 -2.98
C ALA A 113 9.32 20.89 -2.51
N PRO A 114 10.58 21.24 -2.81
CA PRO A 114 11.75 20.46 -2.38
C PRO A 114 11.75 20.12 -0.88
N ALA A 115 11.25 21.02 -0.04
CA ALA A 115 11.09 20.80 1.40
C ALA A 115 10.08 19.68 1.75
N GLU A 116 9.00 19.50 0.98
CA GLU A 116 8.00 18.43 1.19
C GLU A 116 8.62 17.05 0.92
N LYS A 117 9.48 16.94 -0.10
CA LYS A 117 10.25 15.71 -0.37
C LYS A 117 11.16 15.33 0.79
N PHE A 118 11.87 16.31 1.38
CA PHE A 118 12.70 16.06 2.57
C PHE A 118 11.86 15.80 3.83
N THR A 119 10.68 16.40 3.95
CA THR A 119 9.73 16.10 5.04
C THR A 119 9.27 14.65 4.96
N THR A 120 8.93 14.18 3.76
CA THR A 120 8.60 12.77 3.51
C THR A 120 9.80 11.85 3.82
N ALA A 121 11.02 12.26 3.49
CA ALA A 121 12.23 11.51 3.83
C ALA A 121 12.44 11.38 5.35
N LEU A 122 12.16 12.47 6.09
CA LEU A 122 12.23 12.54 7.54
C LEU A 122 11.18 11.63 8.18
N GLU A 123 9.95 11.59 7.66
CA GLU A 123 8.93 10.65 8.10
C GLU A 123 9.42 9.19 8.02
N TYR A 124 10.02 8.80 6.90
CA TYR A 124 10.58 7.44 6.74
C TYR A 124 11.81 7.19 7.63
N ALA A 125 12.63 8.21 7.87
CA ALA A 125 13.81 8.10 8.74
C ALA A 125 13.40 7.89 10.20
N THR A 126 12.41 8.64 10.68
CA THR A 126 11.89 8.49 12.05
C THR A 126 11.20 7.14 12.25
N ALA A 127 10.50 6.63 11.23
CA ALA A 127 9.92 5.28 11.26
C ALA A 127 10.96 4.15 11.42
N LEU A 128 12.26 4.40 11.15
CA LEU A 128 13.31 3.41 11.42
C LEU A 128 13.48 3.12 12.92
N ARG A 129 13.15 4.09 13.79
CA ARG A 129 13.28 3.95 15.26
C ARG A 129 12.44 2.80 15.80
N ASP A 130 11.24 2.62 15.24
CA ASP A 130 10.31 1.57 15.63
C ASP A 130 10.76 0.16 15.21
N ILE A 131 11.63 0.07 14.20
CA ILE A 131 12.13 -1.20 13.69
C ILE A 131 13.33 -1.71 14.49
N ILE A 132 14.18 -0.79 14.97
CA ILE A 132 15.46 -1.11 15.60
C ILE A 132 15.28 -1.12 17.13
N PRO A 133 15.27 -2.29 17.79
CA PRO A 133 14.90 -2.39 19.22
C PRO A 133 15.81 -1.60 20.18
N ALA A 134 17.05 -1.35 19.78
CA ALA A 134 18.02 -0.58 20.58
C ALA A 134 17.77 0.93 20.54
N VAL A 135 16.86 1.41 19.68
CA VAL A 135 16.61 2.83 19.46
C VAL A 135 15.31 3.24 20.15
N PRO A 136 15.29 4.36 20.90
CA PRO A 136 14.04 4.92 21.42
C PRO A 136 13.10 5.33 20.28
N THR A 137 11.84 4.90 20.37
CA THR A 137 10.74 5.23 19.44
C THR A 137 10.58 6.74 19.25
N GLU A 138 10.62 7.50 20.34
CA GLU A 138 10.48 8.94 20.29
C GLU A 138 11.75 9.62 19.76
N SER A 139 11.60 10.48 18.75
CA SER A 139 12.71 11.28 18.23
C SER A 139 13.01 12.46 19.18
N PRO A 140 14.23 12.57 19.73
CA PRO A 140 14.63 13.74 20.50
C PRO A 140 14.74 15.00 19.63
N VAL A 141 15.00 14.84 18.33
CA VAL A 141 15.11 15.95 17.38
C VAL A 141 13.74 16.59 17.20
N LEU A 142 12.71 15.80 16.86
CA LEU A 142 11.36 16.29 16.62
C LEU A 142 10.73 16.88 17.88
N ALA A 143 11.03 16.35 19.07
CA ALA A 143 10.59 16.92 20.34
C ALA A 143 11.03 18.39 20.54
N THR A 144 12.12 18.80 19.88
CA THR A 144 12.65 20.18 19.95
C THR A 144 12.30 21.02 18.72
N GLN A 145 11.57 20.47 17.75
CA GLN A 145 11.24 21.13 16.48
C GLN A 145 9.72 21.20 16.24
N PRO A 146 9.01 22.10 16.95
CA PRO A 146 7.55 22.19 16.87
C PRO A 146 7.03 22.65 15.49
N ASP A 147 7.89 23.24 14.67
CA ASP A 147 7.53 23.81 13.36
C ASP A 147 7.50 22.77 12.23
N ILE A 148 8.05 21.56 12.46
CA ILE A 148 8.07 20.46 11.50
C ILE A 148 7.05 19.42 11.97
N ASN A 149 5.93 19.34 11.25
CA ASN A 149 4.91 18.33 11.51
C ASN A 149 5.08 17.19 10.51
N ILE A 150 5.29 15.98 11.00
CA ILE A 150 5.48 14.78 10.20
C ILE A 150 4.22 13.91 10.28
N GLY A 151 3.85 13.26 9.16
CA GLY A 151 2.81 12.24 9.16
C GLY A 151 3.21 10.99 9.95
N GLU A 152 2.23 10.26 10.47
CA GLU A 152 2.46 8.96 11.09
C GLU A 152 2.68 7.90 10.00
N ILE A 153 3.91 7.43 9.86
CA ILE A 153 4.26 6.33 8.97
C ILE A 153 4.27 5.04 9.76
N ASP A 154 3.52 4.06 9.27
CA ASP A 154 3.60 2.72 9.77
C ASP A 154 4.90 2.03 9.30
N PRO A 155 5.85 1.76 10.20
CA PRO A 155 7.15 1.22 9.86
C PRO A 155 7.07 -0.25 9.39
N HIS A 156 6.02 -0.97 9.79
CA HIS A 156 5.76 -2.36 9.46
C HIS A 156 4.97 -2.54 8.17
N VAL A 157 4.57 -1.47 7.50
CA VAL A 157 4.09 -1.55 6.12
C VAL A 157 5.24 -1.89 5.13
N GLY A 158 6.48 -1.95 5.64
CA GLY A 158 7.72 -2.38 4.99
C GLY A 158 7.82 -3.85 4.61
N GLY A 159 7.20 -4.75 5.38
CA GLY A 159 7.17 -6.22 5.21
C GLY A 159 6.30 -6.87 6.31
N ARG A 160 6.24 -8.20 6.45
CA ARG A 160 5.03 -8.88 6.96
C ARG A 160 4.53 -8.56 8.39
N GLY A 161 5.38 -8.06 9.30
CA GLY A 161 4.98 -7.51 10.61
C GLY A 161 4.17 -8.44 11.54
N ASP A 162 3.76 -7.92 12.70
CA ASP A 162 2.93 -8.64 13.68
C ASP A 162 1.46 -8.70 13.26
N SER A 163 1.10 -9.67 12.41
CA SER A 163 -0.25 -10.29 12.25
C SER A 163 -1.51 -9.40 12.16
N ASP A 164 -1.40 -8.07 12.10
CA ASP A 164 -2.52 -7.14 12.18
C ASP A 164 -3.09 -6.79 10.81
N GLY A 165 -2.49 -7.32 9.75
CA GLY A 165 -2.96 -7.25 8.37
C GLY A 165 -2.48 -6.04 7.57
N ARG A 166 -1.80 -5.05 8.16
CA ARG A 166 -1.45 -3.80 7.44
C ARG A 166 -0.47 -4.01 6.30
N TRP A 167 0.46 -4.94 6.46
CA TRP A 167 1.37 -5.27 5.37
C TRP A 167 0.62 -5.82 4.16
N LEU A 168 -0.32 -6.73 4.39
CA LEU A 168 -1.11 -7.33 3.32
C LEU A 168 -2.04 -6.31 2.66
N GLU A 169 -2.64 -5.41 3.43
CA GLU A 169 -3.39 -4.25 2.93
C GLU A 169 -2.55 -3.41 1.97
N TYR A 170 -1.30 -3.12 2.34
CA TYR A 170 -0.39 -2.36 1.49
C TYR A 170 0.04 -3.12 0.23
N GLN A 171 0.33 -4.41 0.33
CA GLN A 171 0.66 -5.21 -0.87
C GLN A 171 -0.51 -5.23 -1.86
N LEU A 172 -1.73 -5.36 -1.35
CA LEU A 172 -2.94 -5.32 -2.18
C LEU A 172 -3.14 -3.94 -2.80
N ASP A 173 -2.99 -2.86 -2.03
CA ASP A 173 -3.06 -1.47 -2.53
C ASP A 173 -2.07 -1.22 -3.68
N ARG A 174 -0.80 -1.67 -3.53
CA ARG A 174 0.19 -1.57 -4.62
C ARG A 174 -0.20 -2.40 -5.84
N ALA A 175 -0.70 -3.61 -5.65
CA ALA A 175 -1.13 -4.46 -6.75
C ALA A 175 -2.29 -3.81 -7.52
N LEU A 176 -3.29 -3.29 -6.81
CA LEU A 176 -4.41 -2.55 -7.40
C LEU A 176 -3.94 -1.32 -8.19
N ASN A 177 -3.00 -0.56 -7.66
CA ASN A 177 -2.40 0.56 -8.39
C ASN A 177 -1.72 0.12 -9.69
N ARG A 178 -0.96 -0.99 -9.67
CA ARG A 178 -0.37 -1.57 -10.89
C ARG A 178 -1.43 -2.04 -11.89
N TRP A 179 -2.57 -2.54 -11.40
CA TRP A 179 -3.69 -2.99 -12.24
C TRP A 179 -4.59 -1.85 -12.74
N GLY A 180 -4.19 -0.58 -12.53
CA GLY A 180 -4.90 0.59 -13.05
C GLY A 180 -6.02 1.12 -12.16
N TYR A 181 -5.97 0.83 -10.85
CA TYR A 181 -6.90 1.37 -9.86
C TYR A 181 -6.28 2.53 -9.08
N GLY A 182 -7.12 3.42 -8.56
CA GLY A 182 -6.79 4.24 -7.39
C GLY A 182 -7.35 3.55 -6.15
N ALA A 183 -6.52 3.27 -5.16
CA ALA A 183 -6.88 2.50 -3.99
C ALA A 183 -6.63 3.31 -2.70
N ALA A 184 -7.41 3.00 -1.67
CA ALA A 184 -7.34 3.60 -0.35
C ALA A 184 -7.51 2.50 0.71
N ARG A 185 -6.75 2.60 1.80
CA ARG A 185 -6.75 1.62 2.89
C ARG A 185 -7.59 2.11 4.06
N ARG A 186 -8.14 1.20 4.88
CA ARG A 186 -8.85 1.47 6.14
C ARG A 186 -9.96 2.51 6.05
N GLN A 187 -10.81 2.36 5.04
CA GLN A 187 -11.95 3.25 4.85
C GLN A 187 -13.14 2.78 5.68
N HIS A 188 -13.90 3.72 6.21
CA HIS A 188 -15.11 3.40 6.98
C HIS A 188 -16.33 3.42 6.07
N ILE A 189 -17.02 2.29 5.96
CA ILE A 189 -18.28 2.15 5.22
C ILE A 189 -19.35 1.65 6.18
N PHE A 190 -20.45 2.40 6.36
CA PHE A 190 -21.50 2.10 7.36
C PHE A 190 -20.93 1.88 8.77
N SER A 191 -19.95 2.69 9.18
CA SER A 191 -19.19 2.55 10.44
C SER A 191 -18.41 1.24 10.59
N LEU A 192 -18.23 0.49 9.51
CA LEU A 192 -17.38 -0.70 9.45
C LEU A 192 -16.07 -0.35 8.73
N GLU A 193 -14.95 -0.65 9.37
CA GLU A 193 -13.65 -0.54 8.71
C GLU A 193 -13.51 -1.62 7.63
N VAL A 194 -13.10 -1.16 6.45
CA VAL A 194 -12.76 -1.98 5.29
C VAL A 194 -11.28 -1.80 4.99
N ASP A 195 -10.59 -2.94 4.92
CA ASP A 195 -9.14 -3.02 4.82
C ASP A 195 -8.61 -2.28 3.57
N VAL A 196 -9.18 -2.53 2.38
CA VAL A 196 -8.86 -1.77 1.15
C VAL A 196 -10.11 -1.54 0.31
N VAL A 197 -10.27 -0.33 -0.24
CA VAL A 197 -11.23 -0.01 -1.30
C VAL A 197 -10.49 0.50 -2.53
N ALA A 198 -11.02 0.24 -3.72
CA ALA A 198 -10.40 0.78 -4.93
C ALA A 198 -11.40 1.11 -6.03
N ARG A 199 -11.01 2.05 -6.88
CA ARG A 199 -11.77 2.53 -8.04
C ARG A 199 -10.89 2.43 -9.27
N ARG A 200 -11.36 1.74 -10.32
CA ARG A 200 -10.65 1.70 -11.61
C ARG A 200 -10.56 3.11 -12.17
N ARG A 201 -9.37 3.51 -12.63
CA ARG A 201 -9.11 4.86 -13.15
C ARG A 201 -9.88 5.12 -14.43
N THR A 202 -9.87 4.14 -15.33
CA THR A 202 -10.66 4.17 -16.58
C THR A 202 -11.82 3.21 -16.44
N LYS A 203 -13.05 3.73 -16.37
CA LYS A 203 -14.27 2.93 -16.17
C LYS A 203 -14.59 2.06 -17.38
N GLN A 204 -14.93 0.81 -17.12
CA GLN A 204 -15.32 -0.20 -18.11
C GLN A 204 -16.81 -0.57 -18.01
N GLN A 205 -17.55 0.04 -17.07
CA GLN A 205 -18.94 -0.30 -16.78
C GLN A 205 -19.09 -1.76 -16.34
N GLU A 206 -18.20 -2.17 -15.44
CA GLU A 206 -18.21 -3.51 -14.83
C GLU A 206 -18.23 -3.41 -13.30
N PRO A 207 -18.71 -4.44 -12.59
CA PRO A 207 -18.52 -4.56 -11.15
C PRO A 207 -17.06 -4.43 -10.70
N SER A 208 -16.14 -4.86 -11.58
CA SER A 208 -14.70 -4.81 -11.34
C SER A 208 -14.15 -3.39 -11.29
N ASP A 209 -14.93 -2.37 -11.65
CA ASP A 209 -14.55 -0.96 -11.59
C ASP A 209 -14.53 -0.39 -10.16
N TRP A 210 -15.15 -1.08 -9.22
CA TRP A 210 -15.14 -0.76 -7.79
C TRP A 210 -14.82 -2.01 -7.00
N ILE A 211 -13.95 -1.88 -6.02
CA ILE A 211 -13.44 -2.99 -5.22
C ILE A 211 -13.63 -2.66 -3.76
N VAL A 212 -14.14 -3.66 -3.03
CA VAL A 212 -14.13 -3.70 -1.58
C VAL A 212 -13.35 -4.96 -1.21
N ALA A 213 -12.28 -4.80 -0.44
CA ALA A 213 -11.38 -5.88 -0.12
C ALA A 213 -11.14 -6.03 1.38
N GLN A 214 -10.97 -7.28 1.77
CA GLN A 214 -10.59 -7.72 3.11
C GLN A 214 -9.24 -8.41 3.02
N CYS A 215 -8.32 -8.05 3.91
CA CYS A 215 -7.01 -8.64 4.09
C CYS A 215 -6.99 -9.52 5.36
N LYS A 216 -6.47 -10.74 5.23
CA LYS A 216 -6.26 -11.65 6.35
C LYS A 216 -4.84 -12.21 6.32
N ASP A 217 -3.99 -11.66 7.18
CA ASP A 217 -2.61 -12.10 7.33
C ASP A 217 -2.43 -13.02 8.54
N TRP A 218 -1.72 -14.14 8.34
CA TRP A 218 -1.18 -15.10 9.31
C TRP A 218 -1.79 -15.13 10.72
N THR A 219 -3.09 -15.35 10.80
CA THR A 219 -3.74 -15.81 12.03
C THR A 219 -3.68 -17.34 12.09
N THR A 220 -3.46 -17.90 13.29
CA THR A 220 -3.68 -19.34 13.54
C THR A 220 -5.11 -19.77 13.17
N ASP A 221 -6.04 -18.82 13.19
CA ASP A 221 -7.42 -19.06 12.86
C ASP A 221 -7.65 -19.09 11.34
N PRO A 222 -8.28 -20.15 10.82
CA PRO A 222 -8.63 -20.23 9.42
C PRO A 222 -9.77 -19.28 9.07
N ILE A 223 -9.83 -18.85 7.82
CA ILE A 223 -10.89 -18.00 7.31
C ILE A 223 -12.21 -18.80 7.26
N THR A 224 -13.21 -18.28 7.96
CA THR A 224 -14.52 -18.89 8.11
C THR A 224 -15.57 -18.23 7.20
N PRO A 225 -16.74 -18.86 6.99
CA PRO A 225 -17.84 -18.24 6.25
C PRO A 225 -18.26 -16.86 6.76
N ARG A 226 -18.06 -16.58 8.05
CA ARG A 226 -18.37 -15.27 8.66
C ARG A 226 -17.62 -14.13 7.99
N THR A 227 -16.33 -14.32 7.69
CA THR A 227 -15.50 -13.32 6.99
C THR A 227 -16.06 -13.02 5.60
N LEU A 228 -16.44 -14.06 4.87
CA LEU A 228 -16.99 -13.92 3.52
C LEU A 228 -18.35 -13.24 3.52
N PHE A 229 -19.27 -13.60 4.43
CA PHE A 229 -20.56 -12.92 4.52
C PHE A 229 -20.41 -11.44 4.85
N ARG A 230 -19.50 -11.08 5.77
CA ARG A 230 -19.22 -9.68 6.10
C ARG A 230 -18.73 -8.93 4.86
N LEU A 231 -17.69 -9.45 4.20
CA LEU A 231 -17.12 -8.87 2.99
C LEU A 231 -18.18 -8.70 1.89
N CYS A 232 -18.95 -9.74 1.60
CA CYS A 232 -19.97 -9.72 0.55
C CYS A 232 -21.08 -8.72 0.87
N THR A 233 -21.50 -8.60 2.13
CA THR A 233 -22.55 -7.64 2.53
C THR A 233 -22.11 -6.20 2.26
N VAL A 234 -20.89 -5.85 2.66
CA VAL A 234 -20.34 -4.50 2.44
C VAL A 234 -20.12 -4.24 0.95
N ALA A 235 -19.52 -5.20 0.24
CA ALA A 235 -19.28 -5.08 -1.20
C ALA A 235 -20.59 -4.93 -2.00
N PHE A 236 -21.61 -5.71 -1.65
CA PHE A 236 -22.95 -5.63 -2.24
C PHE A 236 -23.56 -4.25 -2.04
N ALA A 237 -23.53 -3.71 -0.82
CA ALA A 237 -24.04 -2.37 -0.52
C ALA A 237 -23.30 -1.27 -1.30
N CYS A 238 -22.02 -1.49 -1.63
CA CYS A 238 -21.21 -0.56 -2.43
C CYS A 238 -21.29 -0.79 -3.94
N ARG A 239 -22.06 -1.78 -4.42
CA ARG A 239 -22.06 -2.23 -5.82
C ARG A 239 -20.64 -2.55 -6.33
N ALA A 240 -19.81 -3.12 -5.47
CA ALA A 240 -18.40 -3.37 -5.72
C ALA A 240 -18.09 -4.88 -5.78
N MET A 241 -17.01 -5.24 -6.47
CA MET A 241 -16.46 -6.59 -6.48
C MET A 241 -15.83 -6.92 -5.12
N PRO A 242 -16.24 -8.03 -4.44
CA PRO A 242 -15.61 -8.47 -3.21
C PRO A 242 -14.26 -9.17 -3.48
N ILE A 243 -13.22 -8.72 -2.79
CA ILE A 243 -11.89 -9.33 -2.84
C ILE A 243 -11.46 -9.80 -1.45
N LEU A 244 -11.01 -11.04 -1.32
CA LEU A 244 -10.37 -11.55 -0.12
C LEU A 244 -8.88 -11.77 -0.42
N CYS A 245 -8.01 -10.94 0.13
CA CYS A 245 -6.57 -11.16 0.07
C CYS A 245 -6.12 -11.86 1.36
N HIS A 246 -5.38 -12.96 1.24
CA HIS A 246 -5.00 -13.73 2.42
C HIS A 246 -3.65 -14.42 2.30
N THR A 247 -3.12 -14.77 3.45
CA THR A 247 -1.90 -15.59 3.61
C THR A 247 -2.10 -16.81 4.51
N THR A 248 -3.30 -16.98 5.08
CA THR A 248 -3.73 -18.13 5.91
C THR A 248 -4.63 -19.08 5.12
N GLU A 249 -5.15 -20.14 5.74
CA GLU A 249 -6.04 -21.11 5.08
C GLU A 249 -7.52 -20.70 5.14
N LEU A 250 -8.29 -21.10 4.12
CA LEU A 250 -9.75 -21.05 4.15
C LEU A 250 -10.27 -22.41 4.63
N THR A 251 -11.29 -22.39 5.50
CA THR A 251 -12.05 -23.61 5.78
C THR A 251 -12.72 -24.13 4.49
N PRO A 252 -12.92 -25.45 4.32
CA PRO A 252 -13.56 -26.00 3.11
C PRO A 252 -14.94 -25.38 2.81
N ARG A 253 -15.69 -25.02 3.86
CA ARG A 253 -16.97 -24.34 3.74
C ARG A 253 -16.81 -22.90 3.27
N ALA A 254 -15.80 -22.16 3.74
CA ALA A 254 -15.50 -20.83 3.25
C ALA A 254 -15.05 -20.87 1.79
N GLU A 255 -14.20 -21.82 1.41
CA GLU A 255 -13.79 -22.00 0.02
C GLU A 255 -14.98 -22.29 -0.91
N LYS A 256 -15.93 -23.15 -0.49
CA LYS A 256 -17.17 -23.37 -1.23
C LYS A 256 -17.99 -22.07 -1.36
N LEU A 257 -18.16 -21.34 -0.27
CA LEU A 257 -18.96 -20.12 -0.25
C LEU A 257 -18.34 -18.99 -1.08
N ALA A 258 -17.01 -18.82 -1.04
CA ALA A 258 -16.30 -17.84 -1.84
C ALA A 258 -16.54 -18.07 -3.35
N ARG A 259 -16.65 -19.33 -3.77
CA ARG A 259 -16.99 -19.70 -5.15
C ARG A 259 -18.44 -19.38 -5.49
N GLU A 260 -19.39 -19.76 -4.63
CA GLU A 260 -20.81 -19.50 -4.84
C GLU A 260 -21.13 -18.00 -4.89
N LEU A 261 -20.43 -17.18 -4.10
CA LEU A 261 -20.57 -15.73 -4.00
C LEU A 261 -19.59 -14.95 -4.91
N GLU A 262 -18.78 -15.64 -5.70
CA GLU A 262 -17.80 -15.04 -6.63
C GLU A 262 -16.81 -14.05 -6.00
N VAL A 263 -16.41 -14.32 -4.76
CA VAL A 263 -15.35 -13.59 -4.09
C VAL A 263 -14.02 -13.89 -4.78
N ARG A 264 -13.30 -12.85 -5.20
CA ARG A 264 -11.94 -13.02 -5.73
C ARG A 264 -10.99 -13.30 -4.57
N VAL A 265 -10.59 -14.56 -4.42
CA VAL A 265 -9.64 -15.00 -3.39
C VAL A 265 -8.22 -14.90 -3.93
N LEU A 266 -7.41 -14.02 -3.32
CA LEU A 266 -6.05 -13.69 -3.74
C LEU A 266 -5.03 -14.14 -2.69
N THR A 267 -4.03 -14.87 -3.15
CA THR A 267 -2.81 -15.22 -2.41
C THR A 267 -1.71 -14.20 -2.69
N LEU A 268 -0.59 -14.23 -1.96
CA LEU A 268 0.56 -13.35 -2.25
C LEU A 268 1.04 -13.44 -3.70
N LYS A 269 1.10 -14.66 -4.25
CA LYS A 269 1.49 -14.89 -5.65
C LYS A 269 0.54 -14.24 -6.66
N ASP A 270 -0.72 -14.00 -6.28
CA ASP A 270 -1.67 -13.31 -7.14
C ASP A 270 -1.36 -11.83 -7.28
N LEU A 271 -0.80 -11.21 -6.25
CA LEU A 271 -0.52 -9.77 -6.22
C LEU A 271 0.60 -9.37 -7.21
N GLU A 272 1.44 -10.32 -7.61
CA GLU A 272 2.54 -10.12 -8.56
C GLU A 272 2.08 -10.15 -10.03
N ARG A 273 0.82 -10.50 -10.30
CA ARG A 273 0.30 -10.58 -11.66
C ARG A 273 0.20 -9.21 -12.33
N ALA A 274 0.18 -9.21 -13.66
CA ALA A 274 0.02 -7.99 -14.46
C ALA A 274 -1.37 -7.37 -14.35
N GLU A 275 -2.40 -8.16 -14.00
CA GLU A 275 -3.79 -7.72 -13.88
C GLU A 275 -4.52 -8.42 -12.73
N LEU A 276 -5.64 -7.83 -12.30
CA LEU A 276 -6.50 -8.40 -11.26
C LEU A 276 -7.01 -9.78 -11.71
N PRO A 277 -6.68 -10.86 -10.98
CA PRO A 277 -7.10 -12.19 -11.37
C PRO A 277 -8.62 -12.36 -11.40
N ALA A 278 -9.10 -13.17 -12.34
CA ALA A 278 -10.44 -13.74 -12.25
C ALA A 278 -10.58 -14.57 -10.96
N PRO A 279 -11.80 -14.72 -10.41
CA PRO A 279 -12.03 -15.55 -9.22
C PRO A 279 -11.37 -16.94 -9.36
N ARG A 280 -10.48 -17.30 -8.42
CA ARG A 280 -9.88 -18.64 -8.36
C ARG A 280 -10.90 -19.63 -7.79
N VAL A 281 -11.10 -20.75 -8.48
CA VAL A 281 -12.11 -21.76 -8.13
C VAL A 281 -11.49 -23.16 -8.19
N ALA A 282 -10.34 -23.41 -7.53
CA ALA A 282 -9.85 -24.75 -7.14
C ALA A 282 -8.49 -24.72 -6.39
N LYS A 283 -8.30 -25.66 -5.45
CA LYS A 283 -7.00 -26.08 -4.91
C LYS A 283 -6.13 -26.77 -5.98
N PRO A 284 -4.80 -26.58 -5.98
CA PRO A 284 -3.89 -27.42 -6.77
C PRO A 284 -3.96 -28.87 -6.26
N THR A 285 -4.22 -29.82 -7.15
CA THR A 285 -3.89 -31.23 -6.89
C THR A 285 -2.49 -31.52 -7.40
N THR A 286 -1.71 -32.26 -6.60
CA THR A 286 -0.27 -32.49 -6.71
C THR A 286 0.20 -33.25 -7.95
N GLU A 287 -0.68 -33.61 -8.87
CA GLU A 287 -0.38 -34.43 -10.02
C GLU A 287 -0.50 -33.62 -11.31
N LEU A 288 0.65 -33.20 -11.82
CA LEU A 288 0.95 -32.94 -13.25
C LEU A 288 -0.09 -32.12 -14.02
N ASN A 289 -0.10 -30.79 -13.80
CA ASN A 289 -0.25 -29.73 -14.83
C ASN A 289 -0.34 -28.39 -14.10
N GLU A 290 0.70 -27.56 -14.20
CA GLU A 290 0.81 -26.26 -13.53
C GLU A 290 -0.31 -25.26 -13.90
N TRP A 291 -1.15 -25.55 -14.89
CA TRP A 291 -2.33 -24.75 -15.23
C TRP A 291 -3.49 -25.66 -15.69
N GLY A 292 -4.20 -26.28 -14.75
CA GLY A 292 -5.50 -26.89 -15.04
C GLY A 292 -6.53 -25.86 -15.49
N PRO A 293 -7.59 -26.26 -16.24
CA PRO A 293 -8.62 -25.33 -16.72
C PRO A 293 -9.25 -24.55 -15.56
N GLN A 294 -9.24 -23.22 -15.69
CA GLN A 294 -9.94 -22.30 -14.80
C GLN A 294 -11.41 -22.75 -14.70
N TYR A 295 -11.80 -23.34 -13.58
CA TYR A 295 -13.17 -23.78 -13.35
C TYR A 295 -14.05 -22.54 -13.14
N ARG A 296 -14.54 -21.94 -14.23
CA ARG A 296 -15.39 -20.72 -14.25
C ARG A 296 -16.84 -21.05 -13.83
N ALA A 297 -17.02 -21.70 -12.69
CA ALA A 297 -18.26 -22.42 -12.40
C ALA A 297 -19.39 -21.53 -11.87
N ARG A 298 -19.94 -20.72 -12.77
CA ARG A 298 -21.33 -20.27 -12.69
C ARG A 298 -22.31 -21.44 -12.50
N LYS A 299 -21.89 -22.66 -12.88
CA LYS A 299 -22.63 -23.93 -12.70
C LYS A 299 -22.86 -24.32 -11.24
N ASP A 300 -22.02 -23.86 -10.30
CA ASP A 300 -22.15 -24.21 -8.88
C ASP A 300 -23.06 -23.23 -8.11
N ARG A 301 -23.53 -22.15 -8.74
CA ARG A 301 -24.30 -21.05 -8.12
C ARG A 301 -25.65 -21.45 -7.49
N GLY A 302 -26.04 -22.72 -7.57
CA GLY A 302 -27.38 -23.16 -7.22
C GLY A 302 -28.43 -22.50 -8.11
N SER A 303 -29.67 -22.96 -8.02
CA SER A 303 -30.77 -22.35 -8.77
C SER A 303 -31.49 -21.33 -7.91
N PHE A 304 -31.88 -20.19 -8.47
CA PHE A 304 -32.65 -19.19 -7.74
C PHE A 304 -33.89 -19.82 -7.11
N PRO A 305 -34.19 -19.57 -5.81
CA PRO A 305 -35.39 -20.12 -5.19
C PRO A 305 -36.60 -19.76 -6.05
N LEU A 306 -37.44 -20.76 -6.34
CA LEU A 306 -38.58 -20.60 -7.25
C LEU A 306 -39.49 -19.45 -6.83
N MET A 307 -39.61 -19.21 -5.52
CA MET A 307 -40.40 -18.13 -4.93
C MET A 307 -39.98 -16.71 -5.37
N PHE A 308 -38.73 -16.53 -5.81
CA PHE A 308 -38.22 -15.23 -6.24
C PHE A 308 -38.07 -15.12 -7.77
N ARG A 309 -38.44 -16.16 -8.54
CA ARG A 309 -38.39 -16.11 -10.01
C ARG A 309 -39.63 -15.44 -10.58
N GLY A 310 -39.46 -14.60 -11.59
CA GLY A 310 -40.57 -14.03 -12.38
C GLY A 310 -41.20 -12.76 -11.82
N GLU A 311 -40.70 -12.24 -10.69
CA GLU A 311 -41.12 -10.96 -10.14
C GLU A 311 -40.47 -9.80 -10.93
N PRO A 312 -41.27 -8.88 -11.51
CA PRO A 312 -40.74 -7.72 -12.22
C PRO A 312 -39.82 -6.89 -11.31
N GLY A 313 -38.68 -6.45 -11.83
CA GLY A 313 -37.67 -5.69 -11.06
C GLY A 313 -36.79 -6.54 -10.13
N LYS A 314 -37.13 -7.80 -9.83
CA LYS A 314 -36.30 -8.70 -9.02
C LYS A 314 -35.33 -9.50 -9.92
N ARG A 315 -34.39 -8.78 -10.54
CA ARG A 315 -33.21 -9.40 -11.18
C ARG A 315 -32.17 -9.64 -10.09
N PHE A 316 -32.06 -10.87 -9.60
CA PHE A 316 -31.00 -11.15 -8.64
C PHE A 316 -29.65 -11.15 -9.35
N SER A 317 -28.82 -10.19 -8.95
CA SER A 317 -27.42 -10.16 -9.25
C SER A 317 -26.62 -10.08 -7.96
N TYR A 318 -25.46 -10.73 -7.95
CA TYR A 318 -24.50 -10.61 -6.85
C TYR A 318 -23.93 -9.20 -6.75
N VAL A 319 -23.97 -8.44 -7.84
CA VAL A 319 -23.55 -7.04 -7.88
C VAL A 319 -24.75 -6.22 -8.36
N PRO A 320 -25.38 -5.41 -7.49
CA PRO A 320 -26.54 -4.62 -7.86
C PRO A 320 -26.25 -3.72 -9.05
N GLY A 321 -27.18 -3.66 -10.01
CA GLY A 321 -27.04 -2.89 -11.25
C GLY A 321 -26.36 -3.62 -12.40
N PHE A 322 -25.87 -4.85 -12.19
CA PHE A 322 -25.20 -5.64 -13.24
C PHE A 322 -25.83 -7.02 -13.40
N ALA A 323 -26.04 -7.47 -14.64
CA ALA A 323 -26.46 -8.81 -14.98
C ALA A 323 -25.24 -9.67 -15.34
N PRO A 324 -25.17 -10.92 -14.87
CA PRO A 324 -24.07 -11.82 -15.22
C PRO A 324 -24.21 -12.30 -16.69
N VAL A 325 -23.11 -12.30 -17.47
CA VAL A 325 -23.10 -12.67 -18.90
C VAL A 325 -22.39 -14.00 -19.15
N GLY A 326 -22.97 -14.85 -19.99
CA GLY A 326 -22.38 -16.14 -20.38
C GLY A 326 -22.18 -17.14 -19.24
N ASN A 327 -21.10 -17.92 -19.30
CA ASN A 327 -20.69 -18.86 -18.25
C ASN A 327 -19.43 -18.39 -17.49
N GLY A 328 -18.94 -17.19 -17.80
CA GLY A 328 -17.71 -16.63 -17.25
C GLY A 328 -17.92 -15.79 -15.97
N ALA A 329 -16.91 -14.98 -15.66
CA ALA A 329 -16.95 -13.99 -14.59
C ALA A 329 -17.41 -12.60 -15.08
N ASP A 330 -17.93 -12.54 -16.31
CA ASP A 330 -18.28 -11.31 -17.00
C ASP A 330 -19.69 -10.83 -16.60
N TYR A 331 -19.86 -9.51 -16.61
CA TYR A 331 -21.07 -8.80 -16.20
C TYR A 331 -21.34 -7.65 -17.16
N GLU A 332 -22.61 -7.37 -17.42
CA GLU A 332 -23.06 -6.20 -18.19
C GLU A 332 -24.00 -5.35 -17.31
N PRO A 333 -24.03 -4.03 -17.49
CA PRO A 333 -25.03 -3.19 -16.85
C PRO A 333 -26.44 -3.71 -17.16
N ILE A 334 -27.31 -3.71 -16.14
CA ILE A 334 -28.73 -3.92 -16.37
C ILE A 334 -29.24 -2.69 -17.10
N GLU A 335 -29.60 -2.82 -18.39
CA GLU A 335 -30.34 -1.79 -19.10
C GLU A 335 -31.61 -1.50 -18.31
N SER A 336 -31.68 -0.30 -17.75
CA SER A 336 -32.92 0.32 -17.32
C SER A 336 -33.67 0.69 -18.59
N ASP A 337 -34.85 0.11 -18.81
CA ASP A 337 -35.80 0.69 -19.74
C ASP A 337 -35.94 2.18 -19.36
N GLN A 338 -35.89 3.05 -20.36
CA GLN A 338 -35.88 4.51 -20.25
C GLN A 338 -36.86 5.02 -19.18
N ASP A 339 -36.43 6.06 -18.45
CA ASP A 339 -37.18 6.84 -17.45
C ASP A 339 -37.27 6.28 -16.02
N ASP A 340 -36.14 5.93 -15.41
CA ASP A 340 -36.02 6.12 -13.96
C ASP A 340 -34.70 6.82 -13.63
N ASP A 341 -34.88 8.05 -13.18
CA ASP A 341 -33.98 8.87 -12.39
C ASP A 341 -33.24 8.02 -11.34
N ASP A 342 -32.15 8.55 -10.80
CA ASP A 342 -31.48 8.05 -9.59
C ASP A 342 -32.45 7.96 -8.39
N THR A 343 -33.36 6.98 -8.36
CA THR A 343 -34.37 6.86 -7.32
C THR A 343 -34.73 5.41 -7.03
N HIS A 344 -33.75 4.65 -6.53
CA HIS A 344 -34.09 3.62 -5.53
C HIS A 344 -34.43 4.33 -4.20
N PRO A 345 -35.36 3.85 -3.35
CA PRO A 345 -35.90 4.56 -2.17
C PRO A 345 -34.92 4.97 -1.06
N ALA A 346 -33.61 4.89 -1.29
CA ALA A 346 -32.54 5.29 -0.38
C ALA A 346 -31.59 6.35 -0.98
N ALA A 347 -31.88 6.89 -2.16
CA ALA A 347 -31.09 7.97 -2.78
C ALA A 347 -31.24 9.36 -2.09
N GLY A 348 -31.91 9.41 -0.93
CA GLY A 348 -32.19 10.64 -0.19
C GLY A 348 -31.69 10.64 1.27
N HIS A 349 -30.61 9.92 1.59
CA HIS A 349 -29.99 9.94 2.92
C HIS A 349 -28.47 10.04 2.88
#